data_AF-A0A542LGB7-F1
#
_entry.id   AF-A0A542LGB7-F1
#
_cell.length_a   1.000
_cell.length_b   1.000
_cell.length_c   1.000
_cell.angle_alpha   90.00
_cell.angle_beta   90.00
_cell.angle_gamma   90.00
#
_symmetry.space_group_name_H-M   'P 1'
#
loop_
_entity.id
_entity.type
_entity.pdbx_description
1 polymer ?
#
loop_
_entity_poly.entity_id
_entity_poly.type
_entity_poly.pdbx_seq_one_letter_code
_entity_poly.pdbx_strand_id
1 'polypeptide(L)'
;MSGRQDNAGGAGLNADQEAQPFHKPFSWLNTEALNRNVSFIESVADMCAGIQTCLQLVNSTDMALHARTWDGDDQPVLGRVDKERLLRLAIAVTGTLADGAHKEIAWINDQARKTAKESAR
;
A
#
# COMPACT_ATOMS: atom_id res chain seq x y z
N MET A 1 -14.87 -40.74 -55.01
CA MET A 1 -13.60 -39.99 -55.08
C MET A 1 -13.94 -38.53 -54.79
N SER A 2 -13.61 -38.07 -53.58
CA SER A 2 -12.54 -37.08 -53.33
C SER A 2 -13.01 -35.68 -53.68
N GLY A 3 -13.06 -34.68 -52.81
CA GLY A 3 -12.51 -34.51 -51.47
C GLY A 3 -12.53 -33.00 -51.16
N ARG A 4 -12.98 -32.65 -49.94
CA ARG A 4 -12.49 -31.58 -49.04
C ARG A 4 -11.84 -30.32 -49.64
N GLN A 5 -12.36 -29.14 -49.27
CA GLN A 5 -11.64 -28.13 -48.46
C GLN A 5 -12.51 -26.89 -48.14
N ASP A 6 -13.05 -26.88 -46.92
CA ASP A 6 -12.86 -25.86 -45.88
C ASP A 6 -12.14 -24.56 -46.31
N ASN A 7 -12.82 -23.40 -46.20
CA ASN A 7 -12.16 -22.24 -45.58
C ASN A 7 -13.15 -21.29 -44.91
N ALA A 8 -12.82 -21.01 -43.65
CA ALA A 8 -13.50 -20.16 -42.70
C ALA A 8 -13.25 -18.66 -42.97
N GLY A 9 -13.98 -17.81 -42.25
CA GLY A 9 -13.40 -16.54 -41.83
C GLY A 9 -14.32 -15.34 -41.99
N GLY A 10 -15.13 -15.08 -40.97
CA GLY A 10 -15.87 -13.83 -40.86
C GLY A 10 -16.73 -13.77 -39.61
N ALA A 11 -16.25 -14.33 -38.50
CA ALA A 11 -16.81 -14.04 -37.20
C ALA A 11 -16.59 -12.55 -36.96
N GLY A 12 -17.67 -11.77 -37.11
CA GLY A 12 -17.70 -10.38 -36.71
C GLY A 12 -17.32 -10.34 -35.23
N LEU A 13 -16.10 -9.86 -34.97
CA LEU A 13 -15.59 -9.55 -33.65
C LEU A 13 -16.46 -8.41 -33.12
N ASN A 14 -17.54 -8.78 -32.45
CA ASN A 14 -18.38 -7.86 -31.74
C ASN A 14 -17.59 -7.26 -30.60
N ALA A 15 -17.52 -5.92 -30.65
CA ALA A 15 -17.20 -5.02 -29.58
C ALA A 15 -15.82 -5.27 -28.93
N ASP A 16 -14.93 -4.33 -29.22
CA ASP A 16 -14.15 -3.67 -28.18
C ASP A 16 -14.99 -3.52 -26.89
N GLN A 17 -15.03 -4.57 -26.08
CA GLN A 17 -15.23 -4.43 -24.66
C GLN A 17 -14.00 -3.65 -24.21
N GLU A 18 -14.13 -2.33 -24.23
CA GLU A 18 -13.26 -1.41 -23.51
C GLU A 18 -13.12 -1.98 -22.10
N ALA A 19 -12.05 -2.74 -21.88
CA ALA A 19 -11.71 -3.27 -20.58
C ALA A 19 -11.41 -2.04 -19.74
N GLN A 20 -12.42 -1.55 -19.00
CA GLN A 20 -12.24 -0.45 -18.09
C GLN A 20 -11.05 -0.82 -17.20
N PRO A 21 -9.97 -0.02 -17.21
CA PRO A 21 -8.80 -0.33 -16.40
C PRO A 21 -9.23 -0.33 -14.94
N PHE A 22 -9.37 -1.52 -14.37
CA PHE A 22 -9.71 -1.67 -12.97
C PHE A 22 -8.43 -1.40 -12.17
N HIS A 23 -8.40 -0.29 -11.44
CA HIS A 23 -7.27 0.02 -10.57
C HIS A 23 -7.18 -1.03 -9.47
N LYS A 24 -6.23 -1.95 -9.62
CA LYS A 24 -5.81 -2.81 -8.52
C LYS A 24 -4.74 -2.06 -7.73
N PRO A 25 -4.89 -1.90 -6.40
CA PRO A 25 -3.78 -1.43 -5.58
C PRO A 25 -2.57 -2.32 -5.82
N PHE A 26 -1.39 -1.72 -5.89
CA PHE A 26 -0.16 -2.50 -5.91
C PHE A 26 -0.16 -3.41 -4.67
N SER A 27 0.06 -4.72 -4.88
CA SER A 27 0.07 -5.70 -3.80
C SER A 27 1.20 -6.68 -4.02
N TRP A 28 2.02 -6.83 -3.00
CA TRP A 28 3.08 -7.81 -2.84
C TRP A 28 2.55 -9.18 -2.44
N LEU A 29 1.26 -9.28 -2.09
CA LEU A 29 0.64 -10.55 -1.70
C LEU A 29 0.34 -11.42 -2.93
N ASN A 30 0.67 -12.71 -2.80
CA ASN A 30 0.13 -13.70 -3.72
C ASN A 30 -1.40 -13.67 -3.62
N THR A 31 -2.09 -13.66 -4.76
CA THR A 31 -3.57 -13.69 -4.86
C THR A 31 -4.21 -14.84 -4.08
N GLU A 32 -3.49 -15.93 -3.85
CA GLU A 32 -3.96 -17.08 -3.06
C GLU A 32 -3.79 -16.89 -1.54
N ALA A 33 -2.97 -15.92 -1.12
CA ALA A 33 -2.66 -15.64 0.30
C ALA A 33 -3.56 -14.55 0.92
N LEU A 34 -4.64 -14.18 0.25
CA LEU A 34 -5.58 -13.13 0.69
C LEU A 34 -6.38 -13.60 1.92
N ASN A 35 -5.82 -13.34 3.11
CA ASN A 35 -6.59 -13.30 4.34
C ASN A 35 -6.47 -11.91 4.98
N ARG A 36 -7.45 -11.57 5.83
CA ARG A 36 -7.55 -10.26 6.50
C ARG A 36 -6.24 -9.83 7.18
N ASN A 37 -5.59 -10.75 7.88
CA ASN A 37 -4.36 -10.47 8.63
C ASN A 37 -3.22 -10.10 7.68
N VAL A 38 -3.14 -10.78 6.53
CA VAL A 38 -2.10 -10.58 5.53
C VAL A 38 -2.29 -9.24 4.80
N SER A 39 -3.52 -8.85 4.46
CA SER A 39 -3.82 -7.51 3.91
C SER A 39 -3.51 -6.37 4.89
N PHE A 40 -3.76 -6.60 6.19
CA PHE A 40 -3.37 -5.63 7.22
C PHE A 40 -1.85 -5.48 7.29
N ILE A 41 -1.09 -6.58 7.30
CA ILE A 41 0.38 -6.57 7.33
C ILE A 41 0.96 -5.81 6.14
N GLU A 42 0.42 -6.05 4.93
CA GLU A 42 0.83 -5.31 3.73
C GLU A 42 0.59 -3.80 3.90
N SER A 43 -0.59 -3.42 4.39
CA SER A 43 -0.91 -2.01 4.65
C SER A 43 0.03 -1.38 5.69
N VAL A 44 0.39 -2.13 6.74
CA VAL A 44 1.37 -1.70 7.76
C VAL A 44 2.73 -1.45 7.11
N ALA A 45 3.19 -2.37 6.26
CA ALA A 45 4.49 -2.26 5.61
C ALA A 45 4.56 -1.00 4.73
N ASP A 46 3.54 -0.75 3.91
CA ASP A 46 3.47 0.43 3.04
C ASP A 46 3.42 1.74 3.85
N MET A 47 2.60 1.79 4.90
CA MET A 47 2.51 2.95 5.78
C MET A 47 3.85 3.24 6.48
N CYS A 48 4.52 2.21 6.99
CA CYS A 48 5.83 2.34 7.62
C CYS A 48 6.90 2.83 6.65
N ALA A 49 6.92 2.32 5.41
CA ALA A 49 7.82 2.79 4.37
C ALA A 49 7.60 4.28 4.06
N GLY A 50 6.33 4.71 3.92
CA GLY A 50 5.98 6.11 3.71
C GLY A 50 6.40 7.03 4.86
N ILE A 51 6.16 6.61 6.11
CA ILE A 51 6.63 7.33 7.31
C ILE A 51 8.15 7.46 7.30
N GLN A 52 8.86 6.37 7.04
CA GLN A 52 10.32 6.36 6.99
C GLN A 52 10.84 7.35 5.95
N THR A 53 10.28 7.37 4.74
CA THR A 53 10.64 8.33 3.69
C THR A 53 10.40 9.77 4.14
N CYS A 54 9.25 10.06 4.76
CA CYS A 54 8.96 11.40 5.28
C CYS A 54 10.03 11.86 6.29
N LEU A 55 10.39 10.99 7.23
CA LEU A 55 11.39 11.28 8.25
C LEU A 55 12.80 11.44 7.66
N GLN A 56 13.16 10.62 6.67
CA GLN A 56 14.44 10.73 5.96
C GLN A 56 14.55 12.06 5.21
N LEU A 57 13.49 12.52 4.54
CA LEU A 57 13.46 13.80 3.84
C LEU A 57 13.59 15.00 4.78
N VAL A 58 12.92 14.96 5.93
CA VAL A 58 13.05 16.00 6.96
C VAL A 58 14.48 16.02 7.51
N ASN A 59 15.01 14.85 7.88
CA ASN A 59 16.36 14.74 8.44
C ASN A 59 17.45 15.16 7.46
N SER A 60 17.38 14.74 6.18
CA SER A 60 18.36 15.13 5.17
C SER A 60 18.33 16.64 4.91
N THR A 61 17.14 17.25 4.94
CA THR A 61 16.97 18.70 4.84
C THR A 61 17.64 19.42 6.01
N ASP A 62 17.42 18.94 7.24
CA ASP A 62 18.02 19.55 8.42
C ASP A 62 19.54 19.41 8.39
N MET A 63 20.08 18.25 8.01
CA MET A 63 21.52 18.07 7.82
C MET A 63 22.11 18.99 6.75
N ALA A 64 21.42 19.16 5.60
CA ALA A 64 21.86 20.06 4.54
C ALA A 64 21.90 21.53 5.00
N LEU A 65 20.90 21.96 5.78
CA LEU A 65 20.90 23.30 6.39
C LEU A 65 22.08 23.51 7.34
N HIS A 66 22.46 22.48 8.12
CA HIS A 66 23.62 22.55 9.01
C HIS A 66 24.95 22.52 8.24
N ALA A 67 25.01 21.83 7.10
CA ALA A 67 26.23 21.74 6.27
C ALA A 67 26.53 23.02 5.47
N ARG A 68 25.51 23.82 5.13
CA ARG A 68 25.64 25.10 4.41
C ARG A 68 26.46 26.18 5.14
N THR A 69 26.84 25.96 6.40
CA THR A 69 27.78 26.86 7.09
C THR A 69 29.21 26.77 6.55
N TRP A 70 29.54 25.78 5.69
CA TRP A 70 30.92 25.55 5.24
C TRP A 70 31.16 25.59 3.73
N ASP A 71 30.18 25.21 2.89
CA ASP A 71 30.32 25.29 1.42
C ASP A 71 28.92 25.41 0.79
N GLY A 72 28.80 26.27 -0.22
CA GLY A 72 27.54 26.79 -0.75
C GLY A 72 26.82 25.83 -1.68
N ASP A 73 26.65 24.58 -1.28
CA ASP A 73 26.10 23.56 -2.16
C ASP A 73 24.57 23.57 -2.22
N ASP A 74 24.06 23.48 -3.43
CA ASP A 74 22.70 23.82 -3.85
C ASP A 74 21.72 22.66 -3.62
N GLN A 75 21.75 22.10 -2.42
CA GLN A 75 20.91 20.97 -2.06
C GLN A 75 19.45 21.41 -1.93
N PRO A 76 18.47 20.68 -2.49
CA PRO A 76 17.06 21.04 -2.39
C PRO A 76 16.62 20.91 -0.93
N VAL A 77 16.49 22.05 -0.25
CA VAL A 77 16.05 22.15 1.13
C VAL A 77 14.52 22.22 1.14
N LEU A 78 13.86 21.30 1.83
CA LEU A 78 12.42 21.43 2.09
C LEU A 78 12.15 22.71 2.90
N GLY A 79 11.18 23.49 2.43
CA GLY A 79 10.71 24.66 3.17
C GLY A 79 10.18 24.27 4.55
N ARG A 80 10.23 25.20 5.50
CA ARG A 80 9.71 24.98 6.87
C ARG A 80 8.27 24.45 6.89
N VAL A 81 7.42 24.98 6.00
CA VAL A 81 6.01 24.57 5.89
C VAL A 81 5.89 23.12 5.41
N ASP A 82 6.70 22.71 4.45
CA ASP A 82 6.64 21.35 3.89
C ASP A 82 7.19 20.32 4.88
N LYS A 83 8.24 20.66 5.64
CA LYS A 83 8.70 19.83 6.76
C LYS A 83 7.60 19.58 7.79
N GLU A 84 6.93 20.64 8.22
CA GLU A 84 5.81 20.53 9.17
C GLU A 84 4.67 19.66 8.61
N ARG A 85 4.37 19.79 7.31
CA ARG A 85 3.35 18.96 6.64
C ARG A 85 3.74 17.49 6.60
N LEU A 86 4.99 17.17 6.28
CA LEU A 86 5.50 15.79 6.27
C LEU A 86 5.50 15.18 7.67
N LEU A 87 5.88 15.94 8.70
CA LEU A 87 5.82 15.48 10.08
C LEU A 87 4.37 15.22 10.53
N ARG A 88 3.44 16.13 10.22
CA ARG A 88 2.01 15.92 10.50
C ARG A 88 1.44 14.72 9.75
N LEU A 89 1.84 14.52 8.49
CA LEU A 89 1.46 13.34 7.73
C LEU A 89 1.96 12.08 8.42
N ALA A 90 3.23 12.03 8.82
CA ALA A 90 3.78 10.89 9.55
C ALA A 90 2.99 10.59 10.84
N ILE A 91 2.64 11.63 11.63
CA ILE A 91 1.82 11.50 12.84
C ILE A 91 0.40 10.99 12.52
N ALA A 92 -0.23 11.49 11.46
CA ALA A 92 -1.57 11.05 11.08
C ALA A 92 -1.58 9.58 10.61
N VAL A 93 -0.55 9.17 9.86
CA VAL A 93 -0.39 7.79 9.38
C VAL A 93 -0.13 6.85 10.56
N THR A 94 0.73 7.21 11.52
CA THR A 94 0.93 6.38 12.73
C THR A 94 -0.35 6.25 13.56
N GLY A 95 -1.17 7.29 13.65
CA GLY A 95 -2.50 7.21 14.27
C GLY A 95 -3.42 6.22 13.55
N THR A 96 -3.46 6.28 12.22
CA THR A 96 -4.25 5.33 11.40
C THR A 96 -3.79 3.89 11.60
N LEU A 97 -2.47 3.69 11.68
CA LEU A 97 -1.87 2.39 11.94
C LEU A 97 -2.25 1.85 13.33
N ALA A 98 -2.20 2.69 14.36
CA ALA A 98 -2.60 2.32 15.72
C ALA A 98 -4.08 1.93 15.80
N ASP A 99 -4.97 2.69 15.16
CA ASP A 99 -6.39 2.37 15.08
C ASP A 99 -6.65 1.04 14.35
N GLY A 100 -5.92 0.80 13.26
CA GLY A 100 -5.94 -0.47 12.54
C GLY A 100 -5.51 -1.64 13.42
N ALA A 101 -4.37 -1.50 14.12
CA ALA A 101 -3.85 -2.52 15.02
C ALA A 101 -4.83 -2.83 16.16
N HIS A 102 -5.45 -1.82 16.77
CA HIS A 102 -6.46 -2.03 17.81
C HIS A 102 -7.68 -2.81 17.29
N LYS A 103 -8.14 -2.53 16.07
CA LYS A 103 -9.27 -3.25 15.44
C LYS A 103 -8.92 -4.72 15.18
N GLU A 104 -7.71 -4.99 14.68
CA GLU A 104 -7.28 -6.36 14.45
C GLU A 104 -7.08 -7.14 15.77
N ILE A 105 -6.49 -6.53 16.80
CA ILE A 105 -6.38 -7.14 18.14
C ILE A 105 -7.77 -7.46 18.71
N ALA A 106 -8.73 -6.52 18.60
CA ALA A 106 -10.09 -6.74 19.07
C ALA A 106 -10.76 -7.91 18.33
N TRP A 107 -10.57 -8.01 17.01
CA TRP A 107 -11.10 -9.10 16.21
C TRP A 107 -10.48 -10.46 16.60
N ILE A 108 -9.15 -10.54 16.73
CA ILE A 108 -8.45 -11.77 17.15
C ILE A 108 -8.98 -12.25 18.51
N ASN A 109 -9.14 -11.33 19.46
CA ASN A 109 -9.66 -11.65 20.79
C ASN A 109 -11.11 -12.16 20.75
N ASP A 110 -11.95 -11.59 19.89
CA ASP A 110 -13.34 -12.05 19.71
C ASP A 110 -13.40 -13.46 19.09
N GLN A 111 -12.56 -13.75 18.09
CA GLN A 111 -12.45 -15.09 17.51
C GLN A 111 -12.01 -16.12 18.54
N ALA A 112 -10.96 -15.82 19.32
CA ALA A 112 -10.48 -16.72 20.38
C ALA A 112 -11.57 -17.04 21.41
N ARG A 113 -12.40 -16.05 21.79
CA ARG A 113 -13.54 -16.25 22.69
C ARG A 113 -14.63 -17.13 22.09
N LYS A 114 -14.88 -17.04 20.79
CA LYS A 114 -15.87 -17.88 20.09
C LYS A 114 -15.42 -19.33 20.04
N THR A 115 -14.20 -19.57 19.60
CA THR A 115 -13.62 -20.93 19.54
C THR A 115 -13.59 -21.58 20.93
N ALA A 116 -13.21 -20.85 21.97
CA ALA A 116 -13.20 -21.37 23.35
C ALA A 116 -14.60 -21.78 23.85
N LYS A 117 -15.66 -21.09 23.42
CA LYS A 117 -17.06 -21.46 23.75
C LYS A 117 -17.54 -22.68 22.97
N GLU A 118 -17.07 -22.88 21.75
CA GLU A 118 -17.41 -24.03 20.92
C GLU A 118 -16.72 -25.31 21.38
N SER A 119 -15.46 -25.24 21.84
CA SER A 119 -14.74 -26.40 22.39
C SER A 119 -15.21 -26.83 23.79
N ALA A 120 -16.02 -26.01 24.47
CA ALA A 120 -16.58 -26.30 25.78
C ALA A 120 -18.00 -26.92 25.73
N ARG A 121 -18.55 -27.14 24.52
CA ARG A 121 -19.83 -27.79 24.26
C ARG A 121 -19.61 -29.20 23.73
#